data_AF-T1ASS0-F1
#
_entry.id   AF-T1ASS0-F1
#
_cell.length_a   1.000
_cell.length_b   1.000
_cell.length_c   1.000
_cell.angle_alpha   90.00
_cell.angle_beta   90.00
_cell.angle_gamma   90.00
#
_symmetry.space_group_name_H-M   'P 1'
#
loop_
_entity.id
_entity.type
_entity.pdbx_description
1 polymer ?
#
loop_
_entity_poly.entity_id
_entity_poly.type
_entity_poly.pdbx_seq_one_letter_code
_entity_poly.pdbx_strand_id
1 'polypeptide(L)'
;MTTHIRHAFSNLSKGILLAVFFLFLLLLVFYRSFIAPLIVLGVVPLGIIGSMALLGILHSSLNLVSIMGIFMTIGIVASNSILLVNRYLRYVNEGIPLREAILRGSRERIRPIL
;
A
#
# COMPACT_ATOMS: atom_id res chain seq x y z
N MET A 1 20.41 -26.82 20.00
CA MET A 1 20.44 -26.21 18.65
C MET A 1 19.08 -25.64 18.21
N THR A 2 17.96 -26.37 18.38
CA THR A 2 16.62 -25.95 17.90
C THR A 2 15.92 -24.87 18.74
N THR A 3 16.23 -24.76 20.04
CA THR A 3 15.69 -23.71 20.94
C THR A 3 16.21 -22.31 20.59
N HIS A 4 17.51 -22.16 20.30
CA HIS A 4 18.09 -20.88 19.87
C HIS A 4 17.46 -20.36 18.57
N ILE A 5 17.17 -21.24 17.61
CA ILE A 5 16.51 -20.87 16.36
C ILE A 5 15.09 -20.39 16.64
N ARG A 6 14.31 -21.06 17.50
CA ARG A 6 12.96 -20.60 17.88
C ARG A 6 12.97 -19.26 18.60
N HIS A 7 13.93 -19.02 19.49
CA HIS A 7 14.09 -17.71 20.15
C HIS A 7 14.49 -16.62 19.16
N ALA A 8 15.40 -16.91 18.22
CA ALA A 8 15.77 -15.98 17.16
C ALA A 8 14.57 -15.64 16.26
N PHE A 9 13.78 -16.64 15.85
CA PHE A 9 12.56 -16.42 15.07
C PHE A 9 11.51 -15.62 15.83
N SER A 10 11.32 -15.86 17.14
CA SER A 10 10.38 -15.07 17.96
C SER A 10 10.84 -13.62 18.14
N ASN A 11 12.13 -13.39 18.32
CA ASN A 11 12.67 -12.03 18.43
C ASN A 11 12.58 -11.30 17.09
N LEU A 12 12.83 -12.00 15.97
CA LEU A 12 12.69 -11.44 14.63
C LEU A 12 11.23 -11.06 14.32
N SER A 13 10.28 -11.94 14.62
CA SER A 13 8.86 -11.66 14.37
C SER A 13 8.34 -10.49 15.22
N LYS A 14 8.75 -10.42 16.50
CA LYS A 14 8.50 -9.24 17.36
C LYS A 14 9.12 -7.97 16.79
N GLY A 15 10.36 -8.05 16.30
CA GLY A 15 11.04 -6.91 15.68
C GLY A 15 10.33 -6.40 14.43
N ILE A 16 9.91 -7.30 13.55
CA ILE A 16 9.13 -6.95 12.35
C ILE A 16 7.79 -6.32 12.74
N LEU A 17 7.08 -6.90 13.70
CA LEU A 17 5.81 -6.36 14.17
C LEU A 17 5.97 -4.94 14.74
N LEU A 18 7.03 -4.72 15.53
CA LEU A 18 7.35 -3.42 16.10
C LEU A 18 7.75 -2.41 15.02
N ALA A 19 8.52 -2.82 14.01
CA ALA A 19 8.88 -1.97 12.88
C ALA A 19 7.66 -1.55 12.06
N VAL A 20 6.75 -2.49 11.76
CA VAL A 20 5.49 -2.19 11.07
C VAL A 20 4.62 -1.25 11.91
N PHE A 21 4.61 -1.43 13.23
CA PHE A 21 3.89 -0.52 14.14
C PHE A 21 4.46 0.90 14.11
N PHE A 22 5.79 1.07 14.22
CA PHE A 22 6.41 2.39 14.10
C PHE A 22 6.21 3.01 12.71
N LEU A 23 6.26 2.21 11.65
CA LEU A 23 5.93 2.68 10.30
C LEU A 23 4.48 3.17 10.21
N PHE A 24 3.53 2.41 10.76
CA PHE A 24 2.13 2.83 10.83
C PHE A 24 1.96 4.17 11.55
N LEU A 25 2.63 4.35 12.70
CA LEU A 25 2.60 5.63 13.44
C LEU A 25 3.18 6.78 12.61
N LEU A 26 4.30 6.56 11.91
CA LEU A 26 4.91 7.58 11.04
C LEU A 26 3.94 8.00 9.93
N LEU A 27 3.33 7.02 9.25
CA LEU A 27 2.33 7.29 8.21
C LEU A 27 1.09 7.99 8.77
N LEU A 28 0.65 7.64 9.98
CA LEU A 28 -0.49 8.26 10.64
C LEU A 28 -0.24 9.75 10.91
N VAL A 29 0.95 10.09 11.40
CA VAL A 29 1.37 11.49 11.61
C VAL A 29 1.47 12.23 10.28
N PHE A 30 2.01 11.60 9.24
CA PHE A 30 2.19 12.22 7.93
C PHE A 30 0.85 12.49 7.21
N TYR A 31 -0.05 11.50 7.19
CA TYR A 31 -1.33 11.60 6.48
C TYR A 31 -2.48 12.15 7.32
N ARG A 32 -2.30 12.32 8.64
CA ARG A 32 -3.35 12.77 9.59
C ARG A 32 -4.67 11.99 9.48
N SER A 33 -4.60 10.74 9.06
CA SER A 33 -5.75 9.86 8.82
C SER A 33 -5.38 8.43 9.23
N PHE A 34 -6.33 7.70 9.81
CA PHE A 34 -6.14 6.30 10.20
C PHE A 34 -6.30 5.33 9.04
N ILE A 35 -7.12 5.69 8.05
CA ILE A 35 -7.47 4.81 6.93
C ILE A 35 -6.34 4.79 5.88
N ALA A 36 -5.71 5.95 5.63
CA ALA A 36 -4.64 6.06 4.64
C ALA A 36 -3.43 5.14 4.93
N PRO A 37 -2.85 5.11 6.15
CA PRO A 37 -1.76 4.19 6.51
C PRO A 37 -2.11 2.72 6.32
N LEU A 38 -3.33 2.32 6.67
CA LEU A 38 -3.78 0.93 6.56
C LEU A 38 -3.82 0.48 5.09
N ILE A 39 -4.31 1.35 4.21
CA ILE A 39 -4.34 1.11 2.76
C ILE A 39 -2.91 1.00 2.22
N VAL A 40 -2.01 1.91 2.60
CA VAL A 40 -0.61 1.89 2.15
C VAL A 40 0.06 0.58 2.57
N LEU A 41 -0.10 0.16 3.83
CA LEU A 41 0.46 -1.11 4.30
C LEU A 41 -0.07 -2.33 3.54
N GLY A 42 -1.32 -2.31 3.07
CA GLY A 42 -1.89 -3.39 2.25
C GLY A 42 -1.40 -3.36 0.80
N VAL A 43 -1.21 -2.17 0.23
CA VAL A 43 -0.84 -1.98 -1.18
C VAL A 43 0.67 -2.19 -1.43
N VAL A 44 1.53 -1.87 -0.45
CA VAL A 44 2.99 -2.02 -0.58
C VAL A 44 3.41 -3.45 -0.95
N PRO A 45 2.98 -4.51 -0.24
CA PRO A 45 3.31 -5.89 -0.60
C PRO A 45 2.84 -6.25 -2.01
N LEU A 46 1.64 -5.82 -2.40
CA LEU A 46 1.08 -6.08 -3.72
C LEU A 46 1.92 -5.42 -4.83
N GLY A 47 2.37 -4.18 -4.61
CA GLY A 47 3.27 -3.48 -5.54
C GLY A 47 4.59 -4.21 -5.71
N ILE A 48 5.20 -4.65 -4.61
CA ILE A 48 6.46 -5.41 -4.64
C ILE A 48 6.28 -6.73 -5.39
N ILE A 49 5.23 -7.50 -5.09
CA ILE A 49 4.94 -8.76 -5.77
C ILE A 49 4.74 -8.54 -7.27
N GLY A 50 3.98 -7.52 -7.67
CA GLY A 50 3.75 -7.18 -9.07
C GLY A 50 5.05 -6.81 -9.81
N SER A 51 5.88 -5.97 -9.20
CA SER A 51 7.17 -5.59 -9.78
C SER A 51 8.15 -6.76 -9.87
N MET A 52 8.21 -7.62 -8.84
CA MET A 52 9.03 -8.84 -8.83
C MET A 52 8.58 -9.81 -9.92
N ALA A 53 7.27 -10.03 -10.06
CA ALA A 53 6.70 -10.88 -11.10
C ALA A 53 7.05 -10.36 -12.50
N LEU A 54 6.94 -9.05 -12.72
CA LEU A 54 7.28 -8.44 -14.01
C LEU A 54 8.77 -8.59 -14.33
N LEU A 55 9.66 -8.36 -13.37
CA LEU A 55 11.10 -8.59 -13.55
C LEU A 55 11.40 -10.05 -13.90
N GLY A 56 10.70 -11.00 -13.26
CA GLY A 56 10.80 -12.42 -13.57
C GLY A 56 10.35 -12.76 -15.00
N ILE A 57 9.23 -12.20 -15.45
CA ILE A 57 8.73 -12.40 -16.83
C ILE A 57 9.68 -11.80 -17.86
N LEU A 58 10.22 -10.61 -17.59
CA LEU A 58 11.17 -9.92 -18.48
C LEU A 58 12.59 -10.50 -18.39
N HIS A 59 12.84 -11.50 -17.54
CA HIS A 59 14.17 -12.07 -17.27
C HIS A 59 15.21 -10.99 -16.92
N SER A 60 14.77 -9.92 -16.26
CA SER A 60 15.61 -8.80 -15.87
C SER A 60 16.17 -8.98 -14.46
N SER A 61 17.34 -8.40 -14.19
CA SER A 61 17.99 -8.50 -12.90
C SER A 61 17.48 -7.45 -11.90
N LEU A 62 17.56 -7.81 -10.61
CA LEU A 62 17.30 -6.89 -9.52
C LEU A 62 18.53 -6.01 -9.31
N ASN A 63 18.55 -4.87 -10.00
CA ASN A 63 19.59 -3.85 -9.90
C ASN A 63 19.07 -2.57 -9.24
N LEU A 64 19.95 -1.58 -9.04
CA LEU A 64 19.58 -0.33 -8.40
C LEU A 64 18.45 0.41 -9.13
N VAL A 65 18.43 0.38 -10.46
CA VAL A 65 17.37 1.00 -11.28
C VAL A 65 16.04 0.28 -11.06
N SER A 66 16.03 -1.05 -11.05
CA SER A 66 14.85 -1.86 -10.76
C SER A 66 14.30 -1.57 -9.36
N ILE A 67 15.15 -1.44 -8.35
CA ILE A 67 14.76 -1.09 -6.99
C ILE A 67 14.12 0.31 -6.94
N MET A 68 14.71 1.29 -7.60
CA MET A 68 14.13 2.64 -7.69
C MET A 68 12.75 2.60 -8.36
N GLY A 69 12.59 1.80 -9.42
CA GLY A 69 11.30 1.58 -10.08
C GLY A 69 10.25 0.95 -9.16
N ILE A 70 10.64 -0.01 -8.31
CA ILE A 70 9.75 -0.59 -7.29
C ILE A 70 9.30 0.49 -6.31
N PHE A 71 10.21 1.33 -5.80
CA PHE A 71 9.85 2.43 -4.91
C PHE A 71 8.92 3.45 -5.55
N MET A 72 9.16 3.82 -6.82
CA MET A 72 8.26 4.69 -7.58
C MET A 72 6.87 4.08 -7.73
N THR A 73 6.81 2.78 -8.06
CA THR A 73 5.55 2.05 -8.19
C THR A 73 4.76 2.07 -6.89
N ILE A 74 5.42 1.81 -5.76
CA ILE A 74 4.80 1.90 -4.44
C ILE A 74 4.19 3.29 -4.21
N GLY A 75 4.93 4.36 -4.49
CA GLY A 75 4.46 5.74 -4.32
C GLY A 75 3.25 6.09 -5.19
N ILE A 76 3.26 5.67 -6.47
CA ILE A 76 2.17 5.90 -7.41
C ILE A 76 0.89 5.17 -6.96
N VAL A 77 1.00 3.88 -6.62
CA VAL A 77 -0.18 3.09 -6.23
C VAL A 77 -0.72 3.55 -4.88
N ALA A 78 0.15 3.89 -3.91
CA ALA A 78 -0.25 4.46 -2.63
C ALA A 78 -1.03 5.77 -2.81
N SER A 79 -0.49 6.70 -3.59
CA SER A 79 -1.13 8.00 -3.85
C SER A 79 -2.50 7.83 -4.52
N ASN A 80 -2.57 6.94 -5.53
CA ASN A 80 -3.81 6.64 -6.24
C ASN A 80 -4.87 5.99 -5.34
N SER A 81 -4.45 5.15 -4.40
CA SER A 81 -5.35 4.48 -3.44
C SER A 81 -5.88 5.47 -2.40
N ILE A 82 -5.02 6.31 -1.83
CA ILE A 82 -5.41 7.33 -0.85
C ILE A 82 -6.38 8.34 -1.47
N LEU A 83 -6.08 8.82 -2.68
CA LEU A 83 -6.92 9.76 -3.39
C LEU A 83 -8.32 9.20 -3.66
N LEU A 84 -8.40 7.91 -4.02
CA LEU A 84 -9.67 7.24 -4.28
C LEU A 84 -10.53 7.15 -3.00
N VAL A 85 -9.92 6.76 -1.88
CA VAL A 85 -10.64 6.66 -0.61
C VAL A 85 -11.09 8.01 -0.09
N ASN A 86 -10.27 9.05 -0.22
CA ASN A 86 -10.69 10.41 0.12
C ASN A 86 -11.89 10.88 -0.70
N ARG A 87 -11.98 10.53 -1.99
CA ARG A 87 -13.16 10.83 -2.81
C ARG A 87 -14.40 10.11 -2.32
N TYR A 88 -14.32 8.82 -2.03
CA TYR A 88 -15.46 8.06 -1.50
C TYR A 88 -15.93 8.63 -0.17
N LEU A 89 -15.00 8.95 0.73
CA LEU A 89 -15.32 9.55 2.02
C LEU A 89 -15.98 10.92 1.86
N ARG A 90 -15.57 11.71 0.86
CA ARG A 90 -16.22 12.99 0.53
C ARG A 90 -17.68 12.79 0.11
N TYR A 91 -17.97 11.87 -0.80
CA TYR A 91 -19.35 11.59 -1.20
C TYR A 91 -20.23 11.09 -0.05
N VAL A 92 -19.66 10.25 0.83
CA VAL A 92 -20.38 9.79 2.03
C VAL A 92 -20.70 10.97 2.95
N ASN A 93 -19.76 11.90 3.13
CA ASN A 93 -19.99 13.12 3.91
C ASN A 93 -21.02 14.08 3.25
N GLU A 94 -21.16 14.03 1.93
CA GLU A 94 -22.21 14.73 1.17
C GLU A 94 -23.59 14.02 1.27
N GLY A 95 -23.70 12.94 2.06
CA GLY A 95 -24.96 12.22 2.31
C GLY A 95 -25.24 11.10 1.30
N ILE A 96 -24.32 10.81 0.39
CA ILE A 96 -24.50 9.75 -0.62
C ILE A 96 -24.20 8.38 0.03
N PRO A 97 -25.10 7.39 -0.07
CA PRO A 97 -24.85 6.07 0.47
C PRO A 97 -23.59 5.44 -0.14
N LEU A 98 -22.78 4.76 0.70
CA LEU A 98 -21.46 4.24 0.33
C LEU A 98 -21.44 3.45 -0.99
N ARG A 99 -22.46 2.61 -1.22
CA ARG A 99 -22.57 1.83 -2.45
C ARG A 99 -22.71 2.70 -3.69
N GLU A 100 -23.51 3.78 -3.61
CA GLU A 100 -23.68 4.72 -4.71
C GLU A 100 -22.42 5.59 -4.89
N ALA A 101 -21.77 5.99 -3.79
CA ALA A 101 -20.49 6.70 -3.82
C ALA A 101 -19.40 5.90 -4.55
N ILE A 102 -19.31 4.58 -4.30
CA ILE A 102 -18.37 3.68 -4.99
C ILE A 102 -18.69 3.60 -6.49
N LEU A 103 -19.98 3.46 -6.85
CA LEU A 103 -20.44 3.40 -8.25
C LEU A 103 -20.16 4.70 -9.00
N ARG A 104 -20.47 5.87 -8.41
CA ARG A 104 -20.18 7.19 -9.00
C ARG A 104 -18.69 7.42 -9.15
N GLY A 105 -17.91 7.22 -8.08
CA GLY A 105 -16.46 7.43 -8.12
C GLY A 105 -15.74 6.51 -9.10
N SER A 106 -16.26 5.29 -9.31
CA SER A 106 -15.73 4.37 -10.34
C SER A 106 -16.03 4.86 -11.76
N ARG A 107 -17.26 5.36 -12.03
CA ARG A 107 -17.63 5.94 -13.33
C ARG A 107 -16.85 7.20 -13.68
N GLU A 108 -16.63 8.08 -12.70
CA GLU A 108 -15.86 9.31 -12.90
C GLU A 108 -14.38 9.05 -13.22
N ARG A 109 -13.82 7.90 -12.83
CA ARG A 109 -12.45 7.52 -13.16
C ARG A 109 -12.29 7.01 -14.59
N ILE A 110 -13.35 6.49 -15.20
CA ILE A 110 -13.30 5.92 -16.56
C ILE A 110 -13.25 7.04 -17.62
N ARG A 111 -13.92 8.17 -17.39
CA ARG A 111 -13.97 9.28 -18.36
C ARG A 111 -12.64 10.03 -18.59
N PRO A 112 -11.76 10.24 -17.59
CA PRO A 112 -10.47 10.92 -17.79
C PRO A 112 -9.36 10.05 -18.39
N ILE A 113 -9.63 8.76 -18.67
CA ILE A 113 -8.63 7.80 -19.20
C ILE A 113 -8.89 7.48 -20.69
N LEU A 114 -10.08 7.81 -21.22
CA LEU A 114 -10.46 7.66 -22.63
C LEU A 114 -10.37 8.99 -23.39
#